data_AF-A0A1S8TQD3-F1
#
_entry.id   AF-A0A1S8TQD3-F1
#
_cell.length_a   1.000
_cell.length_b   1.000
_cell.length_c   1.000
_cell.angle_alpha   90.00
_cell.angle_beta   90.00
_cell.angle_gamma   90.00
#
_symmetry.space_group_name_H-M   'P 1'
#
loop_
_entity.id
_entity.type
_entity.pdbx_description
1 polymer ?
#
loop_
_entity_poly.entity_id
_entity_poly.type
_entity_poly.pdbx_seq_one_letter_code
_entity_poly.pdbx_strand_id
1 'polypeptide(L)'
;MSNVGVSSIINSIYSSITSSDQAKISPKLSEYLSDAKKDSEDLVKIINKLYKEAKSKTSTIMGVSFTSAELNSDPSLSSTTKVTSTFTKLFGKFIKAYNDFVDHTDSYDDKGLKNLKKNMTKIINDQSSGLSDIGVTIDDKGKLKLDEDKCNDAVSKGKLGEFINNNKGRKGFFYEIKKIAANLKSNNTYYLSDNLKKIIQSANNTTNNLNNINSSSQFDTYA
;
A
#
# COMPACT_ATOMS: atom_id res chain seq x y z
N MET A 1 2.32 6.87 -17.38
CA MET A 1 1.10 7.65 -17.08
C MET A 1 1.37 8.38 -15.79
N SER A 2 1.43 9.70 -15.87
CA SER A 2 2.16 10.56 -14.95
C SER A 2 1.35 10.85 -13.68
N ASN A 3 2.01 10.75 -12.52
CA ASN A 3 1.48 11.01 -11.17
C ASN A 3 1.21 12.51 -10.90
N VAL A 4 0.89 13.27 -11.96
CA VAL A 4 0.90 14.74 -12.02
C VAL A 4 -0.33 15.36 -11.35
N GLY A 5 -1.42 14.61 -11.20
CA GLY A 5 -2.67 15.14 -10.65
C GLY A 5 -2.63 15.41 -9.14
N VAL A 6 -1.87 14.66 -8.35
CA VAL A 6 -1.85 14.85 -6.89
C VAL A 6 -0.86 15.96 -6.50
N SER A 7 0.35 15.95 -7.07
CA SER A 7 1.34 17.01 -6.80
C SER A 7 0.90 18.39 -7.30
N SER A 8 0.21 18.50 -8.45
CA SER A 8 -0.25 19.82 -8.93
C SER A 8 -1.37 20.39 -8.05
N ILE A 9 -2.32 19.56 -7.63
CA ILE A 9 -3.40 19.95 -6.72
C ILE A 9 -2.83 20.36 -5.36
N ILE A 10 -1.87 19.60 -4.83
CA ILE A 10 -1.22 19.91 -3.55
C ILE A 10 -0.41 21.21 -3.61
N ASN A 11 0.36 21.44 -4.67
CA ASN A 11 1.11 22.69 -4.82
C ASN A 11 0.17 23.90 -4.98
N SER A 12 -0.94 23.72 -5.70
CA SER A 12 -1.97 24.75 -5.84
C SER A 12 -2.71 25.00 -4.53
N ILE A 13 -2.95 23.99 -3.71
CA ILE A 13 -3.48 24.14 -2.35
C ILE A 13 -2.48 24.90 -1.49
N TYR A 14 -1.21 24.49 -1.50
CA TYR A 14 -0.14 25.10 -0.72
C TYR A 14 0.01 26.58 -1.04
N SER A 15 -0.05 27.01 -2.31
CA SER A 15 0.05 28.42 -2.69
C SER A 15 -1.17 29.28 -2.32
N SER A 16 -2.34 28.67 -2.05
CA SER A 16 -3.63 29.36 -1.95
C SER A 16 -4.12 29.63 -0.52
N ILE A 17 -3.38 29.17 0.50
CA ILE A 17 -3.75 29.32 1.93
C ILE A 17 -2.96 30.46 2.57
N THR A 18 -3.50 31.03 3.64
CA THR A 18 -2.79 32.05 4.43
C THR A 18 -1.50 31.48 5.03
N SER A 19 -0.52 32.34 5.32
CA SER A 19 0.79 31.94 5.86
C SER A 19 0.69 31.16 7.18
N SER A 20 -0.38 31.39 7.97
CA SER A 20 -0.71 30.66 9.21
C SER A 20 -1.14 29.20 8.95
N ASP A 21 -1.85 28.95 7.85
CA ASP A 21 -2.36 27.62 7.50
C ASP A 21 -1.37 26.85 6.60
N GLN A 22 -0.61 27.55 5.77
CA GLN A 22 0.58 27.01 5.08
C GLN A 22 1.62 26.48 6.06
N ALA A 23 1.82 27.15 7.20
CA ALA A 23 2.69 26.64 8.27
C ALA A 23 2.21 25.31 8.88
N LYS A 24 0.91 24.97 8.73
CA LYS A 24 0.30 23.73 9.26
C LYS A 24 0.18 22.63 8.20
N ILE A 25 -0.01 22.98 6.93
CA ILE A 25 0.12 22.05 5.80
C ILE A 25 1.58 22.05 5.37
N SER A 26 2.46 21.40 6.14
CA SER A 26 3.89 21.38 5.80
C SER A 26 4.17 20.55 4.52
N PRO A 27 5.30 20.78 3.83
CA PRO A 27 5.74 19.93 2.71
C PRO A 27 5.79 18.43 3.05
N LYS A 28 6.02 18.09 4.33
CA LYS A 28 6.00 16.69 4.82
C LYS A 28 4.62 16.05 4.78
N LEU A 29 3.56 16.82 5.03
CA LEU A 29 2.18 16.31 4.95
C LEU A 29 1.79 16.01 3.50
N SER A 30 2.23 16.88 2.59
CA SER A 30 2.08 16.72 1.14
C SER A 30 2.79 15.48 0.60
N GLU A 31 4.03 15.27 1.03
CA GLU A 31 4.84 14.08 0.71
C GLU A 31 4.14 12.81 1.22
N TYR A 32 3.76 12.77 2.50
CA TYR A 32 2.99 11.66 3.07
C TYR A 32 1.72 11.34 2.26
N LEU A 33 0.90 12.34 1.90
CA LEU A 33 -0.35 12.11 1.18
C LEU A 33 -0.16 11.52 -0.22
N SER A 34 0.95 11.87 -0.88
CA SER A 34 1.34 11.31 -2.18
C SER A 34 1.83 9.87 -2.02
N ASP A 35 2.77 9.65 -1.10
CA ASP A 35 3.40 8.35 -0.91
C ASP A 35 2.42 7.32 -0.36
N ALA A 36 1.62 7.69 0.65
CA ALA A 36 0.59 6.81 1.21
C ALA A 36 -0.41 6.34 0.15
N LYS A 37 -0.75 7.18 -0.83
CA LYS A 37 -1.63 6.80 -1.94
C LYS A 37 -0.95 5.78 -2.86
N LYS A 38 0.30 6.05 -3.25
CA LYS A 38 1.09 5.17 -4.13
C LYS A 38 1.33 3.80 -3.48
N ASP A 39 1.80 3.78 -2.24
CA ASP A 39 2.07 2.56 -1.49
C ASP A 39 0.80 1.73 -1.31
N SER A 40 -0.33 2.39 -1.05
CA SER A 40 -1.63 1.74 -0.92
C SER A 40 -2.10 1.11 -2.24
N GLU A 41 -1.88 1.76 -3.37
CA GLU A 41 -2.17 1.17 -4.68
C GLU A 41 -1.33 -0.07 -4.94
N ASP A 42 -0.04 -0.02 -4.60
CA ASP A 42 0.88 -1.14 -4.79
C ASP A 42 0.53 -2.30 -3.87
N LEU A 43 0.23 -2.05 -2.58
CA LEU A 43 -0.25 -3.06 -1.64
C LEU A 43 -1.51 -3.76 -2.15
N VAL A 44 -2.54 -3.01 -2.60
CA VAL A 44 -3.77 -3.61 -3.14
C VAL A 44 -3.48 -4.47 -4.36
N LYS A 45 -2.64 -4.00 -5.29
CA LYS A 45 -2.26 -4.76 -6.51
C LYS A 45 -1.50 -6.03 -6.16
N ILE A 46 -0.51 -5.95 -5.26
CA ILE A 46 0.34 -7.08 -4.86
C ILE A 46 -0.48 -8.15 -4.12
N ILE A 47 -1.34 -7.75 -3.17
CA ILE A 47 -2.19 -8.69 -2.42
C ILE A 47 -3.15 -9.43 -3.36
N ASN A 48 -3.75 -8.73 -4.33
CA ASN A 48 -4.61 -9.37 -5.32
C ASN A 48 -3.84 -10.41 -6.18
N LYS A 49 -2.59 -10.09 -6.54
CA LYS A 49 -1.72 -11.04 -7.25
C LYS A 49 -1.39 -12.25 -6.38
N LEU A 50 -1.00 -12.04 -5.12
CA LEU A 50 -0.74 -13.14 -4.17
C LEU A 50 -1.95 -14.08 -4.04
N TYR A 51 -3.16 -13.55 -3.91
CA TYR A 51 -4.37 -14.38 -3.86
C TYR A 51 -4.63 -15.15 -5.17
N LYS A 52 -4.40 -14.52 -6.33
CA LYS A 52 -4.59 -15.17 -7.64
C LYS A 52 -3.61 -16.33 -7.80
N GLU A 53 -2.34 -16.08 -7.50
CA GLU A 53 -1.26 -17.06 -7.58
C GLU A 53 -1.46 -18.19 -6.56
N ALA A 54 -1.91 -17.88 -5.33
CA ALA A 54 -2.18 -18.89 -4.30
C ALA A 54 -3.33 -19.82 -4.70
N LYS A 55 -4.42 -19.24 -5.25
CA LYS A 55 -5.56 -20.02 -5.78
C LYS A 55 -5.11 -20.96 -6.89
N SER A 56 -4.31 -20.47 -7.85
CA SER A 56 -3.76 -21.27 -8.94
C SER A 56 -2.89 -22.42 -8.43
N LYS A 57 -2.03 -22.19 -7.43
CA LYS A 57 -1.18 -23.22 -6.83
C LYS A 57 -1.93 -24.26 -6.01
N THR A 58 -2.96 -23.88 -5.25
CA THR A 58 -3.77 -24.88 -4.53
C THR A 58 -4.42 -25.89 -5.46
N SER A 59 -4.83 -25.49 -6.67
CA SER A 59 -5.32 -26.43 -7.69
C SER A 59 -4.23 -27.35 -8.23
N THR A 60 -2.99 -26.87 -8.38
CA THR A 60 -1.86 -27.66 -8.90
C THR A 60 -1.29 -28.64 -7.90
N ILE A 61 -1.12 -28.20 -6.65
CA ILE A 61 -0.51 -28.99 -5.58
C ILE A 61 -1.48 -30.08 -5.10
N MET A 62 -2.80 -29.86 -5.23
CA MET A 62 -3.85 -30.88 -4.97
C MET A 62 -4.16 -31.80 -6.17
N GLY A 63 -3.27 -31.90 -7.17
CA GLY A 63 -3.35 -32.96 -8.19
C GLY A 63 -4.09 -32.62 -9.50
N VAL A 64 -4.25 -31.34 -9.86
CA VAL A 64 -4.64 -30.96 -11.23
C VAL A 64 -3.38 -30.60 -12.03
N SER A 65 -2.98 -31.52 -12.90
CA SER A 65 -1.89 -31.38 -13.88
C SER A 65 -2.03 -30.12 -14.74
N PHE A 66 -0.94 -29.35 -14.91
CA PHE A 66 -0.88 -28.30 -15.93
C PHE A 66 -0.40 -28.86 -17.27
N THR A 67 -1.08 -28.50 -18.35
CA THR A 67 -0.56 -28.61 -19.71
C THR A 67 0.47 -27.50 -19.95
N SER A 68 1.50 -27.84 -20.72
CA SER A 68 2.77 -27.14 -20.95
C SER A 68 2.68 -25.73 -21.58
N ALA A 69 1.50 -25.17 -21.79
CA ALA A 69 1.32 -23.97 -22.61
C ALA A 69 1.51 -22.62 -21.87
N GLU A 70 1.49 -22.57 -20.53
CA GLU A 70 1.49 -21.30 -19.77
C GLU A 70 2.85 -20.91 -19.14
N LEU A 71 3.94 -21.63 -19.41
CA LEU A 71 5.21 -21.55 -18.63
C LEU A 71 6.45 -21.02 -19.39
N ASN A 72 6.27 -20.39 -20.56
CA ASN A 72 7.41 -20.05 -21.43
C ASN A 72 7.94 -18.60 -21.27
N SER A 73 8.97 -18.47 -20.43
CA SER A 73 10.19 -17.68 -20.72
C SER A 73 11.36 -18.34 -19.95
N ASP A 74 12.41 -18.78 -20.66
CA ASP A 74 13.55 -19.61 -20.22
C ASP A 74 13.32 -21.14 -20.07
N PRO A 75 13.56 -21.96 -21.10
CA PRO A 75 13.34 -23.42 -21.05
C PRO A 75 14.32 -24.20 -20.14
N SER A 76 15.31 -23.57 -19.49
CA SER A 76 16.28 -24.25 -18.62
C SER A 76 15.81 -24.44 -17.17
N LEU A 77 14.82 -23.66 -16.72
CA LEU A 77 14.23 -23.81 -15.38
C LEU A 77 12.96 -24.68 -15.42
N SER A 78 12.88 -25.67 -14.53
CA SER A 78 11.64 -26.44 -14.33
C SER A 78 10.47 -25.49 -13.99
N SER A 79 9.26 -25.87 -14.39
CA SER A 79 8.02 -25.13 -14.12
C SER A 79 7.86 -24.76 -12.65
N THR A 80 8.25 -25.66 -11.75
CA THR A 80 8.27 -25.46 -10.30
C THR A 80 9.24 -24.35 -9.86
N THR A 81 10.44 -24.27 -10.45
CA THR A 81 11.48 -23.29 -10.07
C THR A 81 11.08 -21.87 -10.48
N LYS A 82 10.51 -21.69 -11.67
CA LYS A 82 10.00 -20.37 -12.13
C LYS A 82 8.87 -19.86 -11.23
N VAL A 83 7.99 -20.77 -10.84
CA VAL A 83 6.80 -20.50 -10.03
C VAL A 83 7.15 -20.22 -8.56
N THR A 84 8.21 -20.83 -8.02
CA THR A 84 8.77 -20.48 -6.71
C THR A 84 9.38 -19.08 -6.72
N SER A 85 10.21 -18.77 -7.72
CA SER A 85 10.86 -17.46 -7.85
C SER A 85 9.85 -16.29 -7.99
N THR A 86 8.72 -16.52 -8.66
CA THR A 86 7.68 -15.49 -8.86
C THR A 86 6.96 -15.17 -7.55
N PHE A 87 6.68 -16.19 -6.73
CA PHE A 87 5.98 -16.02 -5.48
C PHE A 87 6.83 -15.32 -4.42
N THR A 88 8.09 -15.73 -4.28
CA THR A 88 9.05 -15.09 -3.38
C THR A 88 9.28 -13.62 -3.78
N LYS A 89 9.40 -13.33 -5.08
CA LYS A 89 9.47 -11.95 -5.59
C LYS A 89 8.23 -11.12 -5.26
N LEU A 90 7.02 -11.69 -5.39
CA LEU A 90 5.78 -11.00 -5.03
C LEU A 90 5.72 -10.72 -3.53
N PHE A 91 6.15 -11.67 -2.70
CA PHE A 91 6.18 -11.51 -1.25
C PHE A 91 7.22 -10.46 -0.81
N GLY A 92 8.40 -10.45 -1.46
CA GLY A 92 9.40 -9.39 -1.25
C GLY A 92 8.88 -7.99 -1.61
N LYS A 93 8.09 -7.87 -2.70
CA LYS A 93 7.42 -6.61 -3.05
C LYS A 93 6.37 -6.19 -2.02
N PHE A 94 5.61 -7.15 -1.47
CA PHE A 94 4.68 -6.87 -0.38
C PHE A 94 5.42 -6.33 0.85
N ILE A 95 6.51 -6.99 1.27
CA ILE A 95 7.36 -6.58 2.39
C ILE A 95 7.90 -5.16 2.18
N LYS A 96 8.41 -4.87 0.98
CA LYS A 96 8.90 -3.53 0.65
C LYS A 96 7.80 -2.48 0.80
N ALA A 97 6.64 -2.68 0.16
CA ALA A 97 5.54 -1.73 0.22
C ALA A 97 4.98 -1.53 1.64
N TYR A 98 4.97 -2.60 2.46
CA TYR A 98 4.63 -2.50 3.88
C TYR A 98 5.66 -1.69 4.67
N ASN A 99 6.95 -1.94 4.45
CA ASN A 99 8.02 -1.21 5.17
C ASN A 99 8.05 0.26 4.78
N ASP A 100 7.94 0.58 3.48
CA ASP A 100 7.82 1.95 2.97
C ASP A 100 6.65 2.65 3.67
N PHE A 101 5.50 1.97 3.80
CA PHE A 101 4.35 2.50 4.52
C PHE A 101 4.63 2.80 5.99
N VAL A 102 5.28 1.88 6.72
CA VAL A 102 5.66 2.09 8.12
C VAL A 102 6.59 3.31 8.25
N ASP A 103 7.55 3.47 7.35
CA ASP A 103 8.45 4.62 7.32
C ASP A 103 7.72 5.94 7.06
N HIS A 104 6.81 5.96 6.07
CA HIS A 104 6.05 7.17 5.77
C HIS A 104 5.12 7.57 6.91
N THR A 105 4.60 6.63 7.70
CA THR A 105 3.81 6.98 8.90
C THR A 105 4.63 7.60 10.04
N ASP A 106 5.95 7.40 10.07
CA ASP A 106 6.85 8.04 11.05
C ASP A 106 7.30 9.45 10.60
N SER A 107 7.09 9.81 9.32
CA SER A 107 7.53 11.09 8.75
C SER A 107 6.76 12.31 9.28
N TYR A 108 5.59 12.08 9.90
CA TYR A 108 4.68 13.13 10.33
C TYR A 108 4.06 12.84 11.70
N ASP A 109 4.15 13.80 12.63
CA ASP A 109 3.62 13.67 13.99
C ASP A 109 2.11 13.91 14.05
N ASP A 110 1.32 12.92 13.60
CA ASP A 110 -0.13 12.91 13.70
C ASP A 110 -0.63 11.72 14.53
N LYS A 111 -1.59 11.98 15.44
CA LYS A 111 -2.17 10.95 16.30
C LYS A 111 -2.90 9.86 15.51
N GLY A 112 -3.57 10.23 14.42
CA GLY A 112 -4.25 9.30 13.54
C GLY A 112 -3.26 8.36 12.83
N LEU A 113 -2.14 8.91 12.35
CA LEU A 113 -1.05 8.12 11.75
C LEU A 113 -0.36 7.19 12.75
N LYS A 114 -0.10 7.66 13.97
CA LYS A 114 0.41 6.82 15.07
C LYS A 114 -0.52 5.64 15.36
N ASN A 115 -1.84 5.88 15.39
CA ASN A 115 -2.84 4.82 15.58
C ASN A 115 -2.87 3.84 14.41
N LEU A 116 -2.77 4.34 13.17
CA LEU A 116 -2.70 3.53 11.97
C LEU A 116 -1.48 2.60 11.98
N LYS A 117 -0.29 3.14 12.26
CA LYS A 117 0.94 2.35 12.42
C LYS A 117 0.76 1.27 13.48
N LYS A 118 0.25 1.62 14.66
CA LYS A 118 -0.01 0.66 15.74
C LYS A 118 -0.99 -0.45 15.33
N ASN A 119 -2.02 -0.13 14.57
CA ASN A 119 -2.97 -1.12 14.06
C ASN A 119 -2.30 -2.07 13.04
N MET A 120 -1.53 -1.51 12.10
CA MET A 120 -0.79 -2.27 11.09
C MET A 120 0.25 -3.20 11.71
N THR A 121 1.07 -2.72 12.65
CA THR A 121 2.06 -3.55 13.35
C THR A 121 1.40 -4.61 14.22
N LYS A 122 0.24 -4.32 14.82
CA LYS A 122 -0.55 -5.34 15.52
C LYS A 122 -1.00 -6.47 14.59
N ILE A 123 -1.58 -6.16 13.43
CA ILE A 123 -2.01 -7.16 12.44
C ILE A 123 -0.84 -8.08 12.03
N ILE A 124 0.37 -7.53 11.93
CA ILE A 124 1.60 -8.26 11.60
C ILE A 124 2.06 -9.14 12.77
N ASN A 125 2.11 -8.59 13.98
CA ASN A 125 2.53 -9.31 15.18
C ASN A 125 1.59 -10.46 15.53
N ASP A 126 0.28 -10.28 15.31
CA ASP A 126 -0.74 -11.32 15.46
C ASP A 126 -0.52 -12.51 14.50
N GLN A 127 0.36 -12.36 13.49
CA GLN A 127 0.71 -13.39 12.51
C GLN A 127 2.18 -13.81 12.56
N SER A 128 2.92 -13.40 13.60
CA SER A 128 4.37 -13.63 13.76
C SER A 128 4.80 -15.09 13.54
N SER A 129 4.08 -16.07 14.11
CA SER A 129 4.37 -17.49 13.90
C SER A 129 4.25 -17.89 12.42
N GLY A 130 3.12 -17.55 11.78
CA GLY A 130 2.88 -17.91 10.38
C GLY A 130 3.83 -17.20 9.40
N LEU A 131 4.24 -15.97 9.73
CA LEU A 131 5.27 -15.23 9.00
C LEU A 131 6.65 -15.89 9.14
N SER A 132 7.02 -16.31 10.36
CA SER A 132 8.28 -17.03 10.61
C SER A 132 8.35 -18.34 9.83
N ASP A 133 7.23 -19.10 9.77
CA ASP A 133 7.13 -20.37 9.04
C ASP A 133 7.35 -20.24 7.53
N ILE A 134 7.19 -19.03 6.98
CA ILE A 134 7.41 -18.73 5.55
C ILE A 134 8.68 -17.90 5.30
N GLY A 135 9.57 -17.80 6.29
CA GLY A 135 10.85 -17.10 6.15
C GLY A 135 10.75 -15.59 6.33
N VAL A 136 9.79 -15.09 7.11
CA VAL A 136 9.62 -13.66 7.38
C VAL A 136 9.83 -13.37 8.84
N THR A 137 10.72 -12.42 9.12
CA THR A 137 11.01 -11.93 10.47
C THR A 137 10.47 -10.53 10.66
N ILE A 138 10.07 -10.21 11.89
CA ILE A 138 9.58 -8.89 12.29
C ILE A 138 10.64 -8.25 13.19
N ASP A 139 11.06 -7.04 12.87
CA ASP A 139 11.99 -6.28 13.71
C ASP A 139 11.28 -5.55 14.86
N ASP A 140 12.07 -4.89 15.71
CA ASP A 140 11.60 -4.12 16.87
C ASP A 140 10.69 -2.93 16.52
N LYS A 141 10.77 -2.44 15.27
CA LYS A 141 9.93 -1.36 14.73
C LYS A 141 8.67 -1.89 14.05
N GLY A 142 8.49 -3.20 14.00
CA GLY A 142 7.41 -3.87 13.31
C GLY A 142 7.61 -3.99 11.81
N LYS A 143 8.80 -3.70 11.27
CA LYS A 143 9.12 -3.91 9.86
C LYS A 143 9.40 -5.38 9.57
N LEU A 144 9.23 -5.76 8.32
CA LEU A 144 9.41 -7.12 7.83
C LEU A 144 10.76 -7.29 7.13
N LYS A 145 11.39 -8.45 7.32
CA LYS A 145 12.56 -8.90 6.54
C LYS A 145 12.31 -10.30 5.99
N LEU A 146 12.64 -10.48 4.70
CA LEU A 146 12.52 -11.76 4.00
C LEU A 146 13.83 -12.53 4.03
N ASP A 147 13.76 -13.78 4.44
CA ASP A 147 14.74 -14.83 4.18
C ASP A 147 14.27 -15.54 2.89
N GLU A 148 14.86 -15.17 1.75
CA GLU A 148 14.41 -15.67 0.44
C GLU A 148 14.56 -17.18 0.32
N ASP A 149 15.60 -17.77 0.91
CA ASP A 149 15.84 -19.21 0.85
C ASP A 149 14.78 -19.97 1.65
N LYS A 150 14.48 -19.53 2.87
CA LYS A 150 13.37 -20.12 3.66
C LYS A 150 12.01 -19.89 3.00
N CYS A 151 11.80 -18.73 2.38
CA CYS A 151 10.56 -18.47 1.65
C CYS A 151 10.41 -19.40 0.44
N ASN A 152 11.48 -19.58 -0.34
CA ASN A 152 11.53 -20.50 -1.48
C ASN A 152 11.25 -21.95 -1.04
N ASP A 153 11.82 -22.38 0.08
CA ASP A 153 11.55 -23.68 0.69
C ASP A 153 10.09 -23.82 1.13
N ALA A 154 9.54 -22.81 1.83
CA ALA A 154 8.15 -22.79 2.27
C ALA A 154 7.16 -22.80 1.10
N VAL A 155 7.47 -22.12 -0.01
CA VAL A 155 6.69 -22.16 -1.25
C VAL A 155 6.71 -23.56 -1.87
N SER A 156 7.88 -24.18 -1.94
CA SER A 156 8.05 -25.52 -2.51
C SER A 156 7.33 -26.58 -1.68
N LYS A 157 7.16 -26.33 -0.37
CA LYS A 157 6.41 -27.17 0.58
C LYS A 157 4.91 -26.81 0.68
N GLY A 158 4.41 -25.86 -0.10
CA GLY A 158 3.00 -25.45 -0.08
C GLY A 158 2.58 -24.56 1.11
N LYS A 159 3.45 -24.40 2.13
CA LYS A 159 3.18 -23.63 3.36
C LYS A 159 2.78 -22.18 3.09
N LEU A 160 3.40 -21.53 2.10
CA LEU A 160 3.04 -20.15 1.76
C LEU A 160 1.60 -20.04 1.21
N GLY A 161 1.15 -21.04 0.44
CA GLY A 161 -0.22 -21.10 -0.05
C GLY A 161 -1.23 -21.32 1.07
N GLU A 162 -0.92 -22.22 2.01
CA GLU A 162 -1.72 -22.45 3.22
C GLU A 162 -1.83 -21.18 4.06
N PHE A 163 -0.70 -20.50 4.32
CA PHE A 163 -0.68 -19.23 5.06
C PHE A 163 -1.60 -18.18 4.42
N ILE A 164 -1.54 -17.99 3.10
CA ILE A 164 -2.39 -17.03 2.38
C ILE A 164 -3.86 -17.41 2.47
N ASN A 165 -4.19 -18.69 2.29
CA ASN A 165 -5.57 -19.16 2.28
C ASN A 165 -6.22 -19.11 3.66
N ASN A 166 -5.49 -19.47 4.71
CA ASN A 166 -5.93 -19.32 6.10
C ASN A 166 -6.21 -17.86 6.46
N ASN A 167 -5.58 -16.93 5.74
CA ASN A 167 -5.71 -15.49 5.93
C ASN A 167 -6.65 -14.78 4.94
N LYS A 168 -7.52 -15.52 4.24
CA LYS A 168 -8.44 -14.96 3.24
C LYS A 168 -9.73 -14.36 3.81
N GLY A 169 -10.08 -14.71 5.05
CA GLY A 169 -11.34 -14.30 5.69
C GLY A 169 -11.42 -12.82 6.06
N ARG A 170 -12.60 -12.34 6.48
CA ARG A 170 -12.86 -10.92 6.87
C ARG A 170 -12.01 -10.39 8.03
N LYS A 171 -11.25 -11.25 8.69
CA LYS A 171 -10.28 -10.91 9.76
C LYS A 171 -8.89 -11.47 9.48
N GLY A 172 -8.66 -11.97 8.27
CA GLY A 172 -7.38 -12.55 7.88
C GLY A 172 -6.35 -11.47 7.59
N PHE A 173 -5.08 -11.79 7.81
CA PHE A 173 -3.92 -10.91 7.65
C PHE A 173 -3.99 -10.03 6.40
N PHE A 174 -4.04 -10.66 5.22
CA PHE A 174 -4.04 -9.95 3.94
C PHE A 174 -5.32 -9.18 3.70
N TYR A 175 -6.45 -9.61 4.27
CA TYR A 175 -7.71 -8.87 4.17
C TYR A 175 -7.64 -7.55 4.95
N GLU A 176 -7.16 -7.59 6.20
CA GLU A 176 -7.07 -6.39 7.04
C GLU A 176 -6.07 -5.38 6.47
N ILE A 177 -4.88 -5.82 6.02
CA ILE A 177 -3.92 -4.95 5.34
C ILE A 177 -4.52 -4.37 4.05
N LYS A 178 -5.20 -5.19 3.23
CA LYS A 178 -5.86 -4.72 2.00
C LYS A 178 -6.97 -3.71 2.29
N LYS A 179 -7.73 -3.88 3.36
CA LYS A 179 -8.80 -2.96 3.78
C LYS A 179 -8.22 -1.59 4.12
N ILE A 180 -7.13 -1.55 4.88
CA ILE A 180 -6.41 -0.32 5.20
C ILE A 180 -5.92 0.37 3.93
N ALA A 181 -5.23 -0.37 3.06
CA ALA A 181 -4.73 0.16 1.79
C ALA A 181 -5.88 0.65 0.88
N ALA A 182 -7.01 -0.06 0.83
CA ALA A 182 -8.17 0.37 0.04
C ALA A 182 -8.77 1.69 0.55
N ASN A 183 -8.84 1.89 1.87
CA ASN A 183 -9.30 3.15 2.47
C ASN A 183 -8.38 4.32 2.13
N LEU A 184 -7.07 4.11 2.18
CA LEU A 184 -6.08 5.15 1.84
C LEU A 184 -6.04 5.45 0.35
N LYS A 185 -6.24 4.44 -0.50
CA LYS A 185 -6.38 4.62 -1.94
C LYS A 185 -7.60 5.47 -2.29
N SER A 186 -8.74 5.23 -1.65
CA SER A 186 -9.98 5.97 -1.92
C SER A 186 -9.97 7.36 -1.28
N ASN A 187 -9.40 7.49 -0.09
CA ASN A 187 -9.22 8.74 0.63
C ASN A 187 -7.89 8.72 1.39
N ASN A 188 -6.87 9.39 0.86
CA ASN A 188 -5.54 9.44 1.49
C ASN A 188 -5.52 10.21 2.82
N THR A 189 -6.60 10.91 3.19
CA THR A 189 -6.76 11.55 4.50
C THR A 189 -7.47 10.69 5.54
N TYR A 190 -7.93 9.47 5.17
CA TYR A 190 -8.84 8.65 5.98
C TYR A 190 -8.37 8.47 7.44
N TYR A 191 -7.08 8.23 7.64
CA TYR A 191 -6.49 7.96 8.95
C TYR A 191 -5.85 9.18 9.61
N LEU A 192 -5.90 10.36 8.99
CA LEU A 192 -5.45 11.58 9.66
C LEU A 192 -6.40 11.94 10.82
N SER A 193 -5.87 12.65 11.81
CA SER A 193 -6.70 13.25 12.85
C SER A 193 -7.73 14.23 12.28
N ASP A 194 -8.84 14.41 13.01
CA ASP A 194 -9.91 15.32 12.59
C ASP A 194 -9.44 16.77 12.43
N ASN A 195 -8.45 17.18 13.22
CA ASN A 195 -7.84 18.50 13.09
C ASN A 195 -7.18 18.69 11.72
N LEU A 196 -6.39 17.72 11.26
CA LEU A 196 -5.75 17.79 9.94
C LEU A 196 -6.76 17.66 8.81
N LYS A 197 -7.76 16.79 8.96
CA LYS A 197 -8.86 16.68 7.97
C LYS A 197 -9.57 18.02 7.78
N LYS A 198 -9.88 18.72 8.87
CA LYS A 198 -10.49 20.06 8.83
C LYS A 198 -9.59 21.08 8.15
N ILE A 199 -8.28 21.07 8.45
CA ILE A 199 -7.31 21.98 7.82
C ILE A 199 -7.27 21.74 6.30
N ILE A 200 -7.19 20.48 5.86
CA ILE A 200 -7.18 20.12 4.43
C ILE A 200 -8.51 20.53 3.76
N GLN A 201 -9.65 20.30 4.42
CA GLN A 201 -10.95 20.66 3.89
C GLN A 201 -11.12 22.18 3.74
N SER A 202 -10.69 22.96 4.73
CA SER A 202 -10.68 24.42 4.64
C SER A 202 -9.79 24.92 3.50
N ALA A 203 -8.60 24.33 3.34
CA ALA A 203 -7.68 24.70 2.26
C ALA A 203 -8.25 24.41 0.86
N ASN A 204 -8.95 23.28 0.69
CA ASN A 204 -9.63 22.94 -0.56
C ASN A 204 -10.76 23.94 -0.89
N ASN A 205 -11.54 24.35 0.11
CA ASN A 205 -12.61 25.33 -0.07
C ASN A 205 -12.05 26.69 -0.50
N THR A 206 -10.96 27.16 0.13
CA THR A 206 -10.28 28.40 -0.26
C THR A 206 -9.78 28.35 -1.70
N THR A 207 -9.17 27.23 -2.11
CA THR A 207 -8.66 27.03 -3.47
C THR A 207 -9.79 27.08 -4.51
N ASN A 208 -10.90 26.39 -4.24
CA ASN A 208 -12.06 26.39 -5.13
C ASN A 208 -12.68 27.79 -5.27
N ASN A 209 -12.78 28.52 -4.16
CA ASN A 209 -13.29 29.89 -4.18
C ASN A 209 -12.39 30.83 -4.98
N LEU A 210 -11.07 30.72 -4.84
CA LEU A 210 -10.11 31.50 -5.65
C LEU A 210 -10.19 31.17 -7.15
N ASN A 211 -10.31 29.89 -7.50
CA ASN A 211 -10.49 29.47 -8.89
C ASN A 211 -11.79 30.01 -9.49
N ASN A 212 -12.88 30.03 -8.71
CA ASN A 212 -14.14 30.61 -9.14
C ASN A 212 -14.04 32.14 -9.31
N ILE A 213 -13.33 32.84 -8.43
CA ILE A 213 -13.09 34.29 -8.54
C ILE A 213 -12.26 34.60 -9.79
N ASN A 214 -11.16 33.90 -10.03
CA ASN A 214 -10.32 34.09 -11.22
C ASN A 214 -11.03 33.72 -12.53
N SER A 215 -11.98 32.78 -12.48
CA SER A 215 -12.83 32.43 -13.63
C SER A 215 -13.92 33.48 -13.88
N SER A 216 -14.41 34.15 -12.82
CA SER A 216 -15.40 35.23 -12.93
C SER A 216 -14.81 36.57 -13.35
N SER A 217 -13.53 36.83 -13.08
CA SER A 217 -12.84 38.07 -13.48
C SER A 217 -12.46 38.13 -14.97
N GLN A 218 -12.78 37.10 -15.77
CA GLN A 218 -12.58 37.11 -17.23
C GLN A 218 -13.76 37.70 -18.02
N PHE A 219 -14.82 38.20 -17.36
CA PHE A 219 -15.99 38.78 -18.04
C PHE A 219 -16.09 40.31 -18.03
N ASP A 220 -15.20 41.04 -17.34
CA ASP A 220 -15.26 42.51 -17.26
C ASP A 220 -14.19 43.22 -18.11
N THR A 221 -13.94 42.76 -19.34
CA THR A 221 -13.03 43.46 -20.29
C THR A 221 -13.65 43.75 -21.66
N TYR A 222 -14.95 44.09 -21.68
CA TYR A 222 -15.55 44.79 -22.80
C TYR A 222 -16.50 45.88 -22.27
N ALA A 223 -15.94 47.06 -22.06
CA ALA A 223 -16.66 48.34 -22.03
C ALA A 223 -15.96 49.28 -23.03
#